data_AF-A0A920QGI3-F1
#
_entry.id   AF-A0A920QGI3-F1
#
_cell.length_a   1.000
_cell.length_b   1.000
_cell.length_c   1.000
_cell.angle_alpha   90.00
_cell.angle_beta   90.00
_cell.angle_gamma   90.00
#
_symmetry.space_group_name_H-M   'P 1'
#
loop_
_entity.id
_entity.type
_entity.pdbx_description
1 polymer ?
#
loop_
_entity_poly.entity_id
_entity_poly.type
_entity_poly.pdbx_seq_one_letter_code
_entity_poly.pdbx_strand_id
1 'polypeptide(L)'
;MTTNPDISLRQLIDLGDLSKFNPPMQSRFFSVGLSFVIGLAAAVAELPKVGLKPVWKGLETTRPLWLETAPDGTGRLFCLEQGGAIIILPKDKDSAKPEREVFFDITKRKPWEAKRGGSIGNGVPSQV
;
A
#
# COMPACT_ATOMS: atom_id res chain seq x y z
N MET A 1 8.52 -41.67 -19.28
CA MET A 1 8.36 -40.57 -18.31
C MET A 1 7.24 -39.66 -18.80
N THR A 2 5.97 -40.05 -18.64
CA THR A 2 5.10 -39.79 -17.48
C THR A 2 4.78 -38.30 -17.31
N THR A 3 3.84 -37.78 -18.10
CA THR A 3 2.98 -36.69 -17.66
C THR A 3 1.74 -37.31 -17.02
N ASN A 4 1.66 -37.15 -15.71
CA ASN A 4 0.53 -37.47 -14.85
C ASN A 4 -0.70 -36.65 -15.30
N PRO A 5 -1.81 -37.26 -15.77
CA PRO A 5 -3.05 -36.53 -15.95
C PRO A 5 -3.76 -36.43 -14.60
N ASP A 6 -3.84 -35.20 -14.13
CA ASP A 6 -4.69 -34.75 -13.04
C ASP A 6 -6.04 -35.49 -13.02
N ILE A 7 -6.36 -36.00 -11.83
CA ILE A 7 -7.61 -36.61 -11.48
C ILE A 7 -8.74 -35.62 -11.79
N SER A 8 -9.46 -35.87 -12.87
CA SER A 8 -10.67 -35.14 -13.22
C SER A 8 -11.73 -35.41 -12.14
N LEU A 9 -11.99 -34.43 -11.28
CA LEU A 9 -13.10 -34.39 -10.31
C LEU A 9 -14.51 -34.43 -10.96
N ARG A 10 -14.62 -34.81 -12.24
CA ARG A 10 -15.88 -34.89 -12.99
C ARG A 10 -16.49 -36.29 -13.05
N GLN A 11 -16.00 -37.25 -12.26
CA GLN A 11 -16.51 -38.63 -12.25
C GLN A 11 -17.46 -38.98 -11.09
N LEU A 12 -18.19 -38.01 -10.50
CA LEU A 12 -19.15 -38.34 -9.42
C LEU A 12 -20.63 -38.10 -9.75
N ILE A 13 -21.02 -38.05 -11.03
CA ILE A 13 -22.46 -38.04 -11.34
C ILE A 13 -22.71 -39.01 -12.49
N ASP A 14 -22.73 -40.31 -12.15
CA ASP A 14 -23.46 -41.27 -12.97
C ASP A 14 -24.96 -41.01 -12.76
N LEU A 15 -25.53 -40.19 -13.64
CA LEU A 15 -26.96 -39.93 -13.67
C LEU A 15 -27.61 -41.12 -14.38
N GLY A 16 -27.84 -42.20 -13.62
CA GLY A 16 -28.56 -43.37 -14.09
C GLY A 16 -29.86 -42.97 -14.80
N ASP A 17 -30.22 -43.74 -15.84
CA ASP A 17 -31.36 -43.50 -16.72
C ASP A 17 -32.66 -43.17 -15.95
N LEU A 18 -33.01 -41.88 -15.95
CA LEU A 18 -34.15 -41.31 -15.23
C LEU A 18 -35.50 -41.68 -15.87
N SER A 19 -35.52 -42.37 -17.01
CA SER A 19 -36.76 -42.78 -17.69
C SER A 19 -37.57 -43.84 -16.94
N LYS A 20 -36.99 -44.48 -15.91
CA LYS A 20 -37.65 -45.51 -15.10
C LYS A 20 -38.34 -44.98 -13.84
N PHE A 21 -38.23 -43.69 -13.55
CA PHE A 21 -38.97 -43.06 -12.46
C PHE A 21 -40.36 -42.65 -12.93
N ASN A 22 -41.33 -43.56 -12.81
CA ASN A 22 -42.75 -43.23 -12.92
C ASN A 22 -43.34 -43.09 -11.51
N PRO A 23 -43.45 -41.87 -10.93
CA PRO A 23 -44.00 -41.71 -9.59
C PRO A 23 -45.54 -41.69 -9.65
N PRO A 24 -46.26 -42.60 -8.94
CA PRO A 24 -47.66 -42.35 -8.66
C PRO A 24 -47.76 -41.19 -7.65
N MET A 25 -48.41 -40.13 -8.12
CA MET A 25 -48.93 -38.97 -7.41
C MET A 25 -49.12 -39.14 -5.89
N GLN A 26 -48.17 -38.63 -5.09
CA GLN A 26 -48.35 -38.18 -3.70
C GLN A 26 -47.41 -37.00 -3.46
N SER A 27 -47.92 -35.81 -3.81
CA SER A 27 -47.34 -34.52 -3.47
C SER A 27 -47.25 -34.36 -1.95
N ARG A 28 -46.34 -33.49 -1.52
CA ARG A 28 -46.15 -32.98 -0.15
C ARG A 28 -45.25 -33.85 0.73
N PHE A 29 -43.93 -33.69 0.67
CA PHE A 29 -42.98 -33.73 1.83
C PHE A 29 -41.51 -33.52 1.36
N PHE A 30 -41.23 -32.57 0.45
CA PHE A 30 -39.85 -32.30 -0.03
C PHE A 30 -39.30 -30.91 0.38
N SER A 31 -39.83 -30.30 1.45
CA SER A 31 -39.54 -28.87 1.73
C SER A 31 -38.52 -28.58 2.85
N VAL A 32 -38.03 -29.56 3.61
CA VAL A 32 -37.23 -29.25 4.83
C VAL A 32 -35.71 -29.44 4.64
N GLY A 33 -35.27 -30.31 3.72
CA GLY A 33 -33.83 -30.55 3.50
C GLY A 33 -33.09 -29.42 2.76
N LEU A 34 -33.80 -28.62 1.96
CA LEU A 34 -33.18 -27.58 1.12
C LEU A 34 -32.89 -26.27 1.87
N SER A 35 -33.51 -26.03 3.04
CA SER A 35 -33.30 -24.79 3.80
C SER A 35 -31.99 -24.75 4.60
N PHE A 36 -31.34 -25.89 4.88
CA PHE A 36 -30.11 -25.90 5.68
C PHE A 36 -28.85 -25.52 4.87
N VAL A 37 -28.89 -25.62 3.54
CA VAL A 37 -27.72 -25.30 2.68
C VAL A 37 -27.60 -23.79 2.42
N ILE A 38 -28.67 -23.02 2.58
CA ILE A 38 -28.70 -21.58 2.23
C ILE A 38 -28.04 -20.71 3.32
N GLY A 39 -27.89 -21.22 4.55
CA GLY A 39 -27.39 -20.44 5.69
C GLY A 39 -25.86 -20.29 5.79
N LEU A 40 -25.06 -21.08 5.08
CA LEU A 40 -23.60 -21.08 5.20
C LEU A 40 -22.88 -20.29 4.09
N ALA A 41 -23.60 -19.80 3.08
CA ALA A 41 -23.07 -18.82 2.14
C ALA A 41 -23.09 -17.41 2.76
N ALA A 42 -22.56 -17.27 3.98
CA ALA A 42 -22.21 -15.96 4.52
C ALA A 42 -21.17 -15.38 3.56
N ALA A 43 -21.58 -14.38 2.78
CA ALA A 43 -20.77 -13.71 1.78
C ALA A 43 -19.41 -13.32 2.39
N VAL A 44 -18.36 -14.03 1.99
CA VAL A 44 -16.99 -13.56 2.15
C VAL A 44 -16.85 -12.42 1.14
N ALA A 45 -17.24 -11.22 1.52
CA ALA A 45 -17.00 -10.03 0.72
C ALA A 45 -15.48 -9.85 0.62
N GLU A 46 -14.91 -10.05 -0.57
CA GLU A 46 -13.50 -9.76 -0.79
C GLU A 46 -13.24 -8.29 -0.45
N LEU A 47 -12.31 -8.05 0.48
CA LEU A 47 -11.88 -6.69 0.80
C LEU A 47 -11.32 -6.03 -0.45
N PRO A 48 -11.64 -4.74 -0.71
CA PRO A 48 -11.07 -4.02 -1.83
C PRO A 48 -9.54 -4.10 -1.77
N LYS A 49 -8.91 -4.57 -2.86
CA LYS A 49 -7.46 -4.64 -2.94
C LYS A 49 -6.91 -3.22 -2.98
N VAL A 50 -6.37 -2.76 -1.85
CA VAL A 50 -5.67 -1.48 -1.75
C VAL A 50 -4.20 -1.71 -2.05
N GLY A 51 -3.65 -0.91 -2.97
CA GLY A 51 -2.24 -0.97 -3.36
C GLY A 51 -1.64 0.43 -3.42
N LEU A 52 -0.35 0.52 -3.09
CA LEU A 52 0.42 1.73 -3.30
C LEU A 52 0.86 1.80 -4.77
N LYS A 53 0.73 2.98 -5.36
CA LYS A 53 1.21 3.27 -6.70
C LYS A 53 2.13 4.49 -6.66
N PRO A 54 3.24 4.50 -7.44
CA PRO A 54 4.05 5.70 -7.60
C PRO A 54 3.18 6.86 -8.08
N VAL A 55 3.28 8.00 -7.40
CA VAL A 55 2.53 9.21 -7.78
C VAL A 55 3.26 10.03 -8.83
N TRP A 56 4.60 10.03 -8.79
CA TRP A 56 5.46 10.64 -9.81
C TRP A 56 6.33 9.57 -10.43
N LYS A 57 6.35 9.51 -11.77
CA LYS A 57 7.23 8.61 -12.50
C LYS A 57 8.66 9.14 -12.47
N GLY A 58 9.63 8.30 -12.10
CA GLY A 58 11.06 8.65 -12.14
C GLY A 58 11.51 9.79 -11.23
N LEU A 59 10.68 10.24 -10.27
CA LEU A 59 11.08 11.23 -9.28
C LEU A 59 11.87 10.57 -8.16
N GLU A 60 13.14 10.93 -8.07
CA GLU A 60 14.01 10.51 -6.98
C GLU A 60 13.90 11.48 -5.79
N THR A 61 13.55 10.94 -4.62
CA THR A 61 13.53 11.68 -3.36
C THR A 61 14.42 10.99 -2.34
N THR A 62 15.13 11.78 -1.53
CA THR A 62 15.99 11.22 -0.49
C THR A 62 15.29 11.31 0.87
N ARG A 63 14.70 10.20 1.31
CA ARG A 63 14.04 10.08 2.63
C ARG A 63 13.07 11.24 2.90
N PRO A 64 11.95 11.32 2.16
CA PRO A 64 10.95 12.37 2.36
C PRO A 64 10.37 12.26 3.77
N LEU A 65 10.24 13.40 4.44
CA LEU A 65 9.70 13.51 5.79
C LEU A 65 8.31 14.15 5.82
N TRP A 66 8.09 15.16 4.98
CA TRP A 66 6.86 15.94 4.96
C TRP A 66 6.54 16.46 3.57
N LEU A 67 5.25 16.64 3.30
CA LEU A 67 4.74 17.32 2.11
C LEU A 67 3.80 18.45 2.52
N GLU A 68 3.99 19.63 1.92
CA GLU A 68 3.17 20.81 2.22
C GLU A 68 2.74 21.51 0.92
N THR A 69 1.50 22.02 0.89
CA THR A 69 1.04 22.86 -0.23
C THR A 69 1.34 24.31 0.09
N ALA A 70 1.92 25.08 -0.84
CA ALA A 70 2.12 26.50 -0.59
C ALA A 70 0.78 27.26 -0.43
N PRO A 71 0.66 28.13 0.58
CA PRO A 71 -0.54 28.93 0.83
C PRO A 71 -0.60 30.19 -0.07
N ASP A 72 0.03 30.17 -1.24
CA ASP A 72 0.16 31.31 -2.17
C ASP A 72 -0.76 31.19 -3.40
N GLY A 73 -1.64 30.17 -3.44
CA GLY A 73 -2.54 29.90 -4.56
C GLY A 73 -1.88 29.29 -5.80
N THR A 74 -0.56 29.04 -5.78
CA THR A 74 0.18 28.49 -6.94
C THR A 74 -0.01 26.98 -7.14
N GLY A 75 -0.50 26.29 -6.10
CA GLY A 75 -0.66 24.84 -6.07
C GLY A 75 0.68 24.08 -6.04
N ARG A 76 1.80 24.75 -5.74
CA ARG A 76 3.09 24.09 -5.57
C ARG A 76 3.07 23.20 -4.34
N LEU A 77 3.63 22.01 -4.48
CA LEU A 77 3.86 21.08 -3.39
C LEU A 77 5.34 21.06 -3.05
N PHE A 78 5.66 21.20 -1.78
CA PHE A 78 7.02 21.15 -1.25
C PHE A 78 7.23 19.81 -0.57
N CYS A 79 8.38 19.19 -0.80
CA CYS A 79 8.80 17.98 -0.11
C CYS A 79 10.03 18.30 0.73
N LEU A 80 9.91 18.09 2.03
CA LEU A 80 11.03 18.17 2.97
C LEU A 80 11.75 16.83 3.00
N GLU A 81 13.05 16.85 2.70
CA GLU A 81 13.91 15.68 2.75
C GLU A 81 14.75 15.64 4.02
N GLN A 82 14.98 14.45 4.58
CA GLN A 82 15.74 14.28 5.82
C GLN A 82 17.16 14.86 5.75
N GLY A 83 17.76 14.91 4.54
CA GLY A 83 19.09 15.49 4.33
C GLY A 83 19.17 17.01 4.57
N GLY A 84 18.03 17.70 4.74
CA GLY A 84 17.97 19.15 4.92
C GLY A 84 17.77 19.92 3.61
N ALA A 85 17.27 19.27 2.57
CA ALA A 85 16.81 19.92 1.35
C ALA A 85 15.28 19.99 1.34
N ILE A 86 14.75 21.04 0.72
CA ILE A 86 13.34 21.18 0.36
C ILE A 86 13.28 21.32 -1.15
N ILE A 87 12.55 20.43 -1.80
CA ILE A 87 12.32 20.46 -3.24
C ILE A 87 10.88 20.85 -3.56
N ILE A 88 10.67 21.44 -4.72
CA ILE A 88 9.33 21.63 -5.30
C ILE A 88 9.01 20.40 -6.13
N LEU A 89 7.86 19.77 -5.85
CA LEU A 89 7.41 18.60 -6.60
C LEU A 89 6.91 19.02 -8.00
N PRO A 90 7.26 18.26 -9.05
CA PRO A 90 6.80 18.54 -10.40
C PRO A 90 5.27 18.57 -10.50
N LYS A 91 4.74 19.52 -11.26
CA LYS A 91 3.31 19.57 -11.60
C LYS A 91 2.92 18.41 -12.51
N ASP A 92 3.77 18.08 -13.47
CA ASP A 92 3.62 16.91 -14.34
C ASP A 92 4.12 15.65 -13.61
N LYS A 93 3.20 14.69 -13.43
CA LYS A 93 3.43 13.43 -12.71
C LYS A 93 3.92 12.31 -13.63
N ASP A 94 3.75 12.45 -14.95
CA ASP A 94 3.96 11.39 -15.93
C ASP A 94 5.32 11.50 -16.64
N SER A 95 6.03 12.61 -16.47
CA SER A 95 7.38 12.79 -16.97
C SER A 95 8.31 11.67 -16.51
N ALA A 96 9.01 11.01 -17.44
CA ALA A 96 9.92 9.91 -17.11
C ALA A 96 11.20 10.37 -16.40
N LYS A 97 11.56 11.65 -16.56
CA LYS A 97 12.74 12.29 -15.97
C LYS A 97 12.36 13.69 -15.52
N PRO A 98 11.62 13.82 -14.41
CA PRO A 98 11.23 15.13 -13.90
C PRO A 98 12.46 15.93 -13.50
N GLU A 99 12.41 17.24 -13.77
CA GLU A 99 13.41 18.18 -13.25
C GLU A 99 13.29 18.27 -11.73
N ARG A 100 14.43 18.25 -11.04
CA ARG A 100 14.50 18.35 -9.59
C ARG A 100 14.76 19.80 -9.19
N GLU A 101 13.68 20.53 -8.91
CA GLU A 101 13.76 21.92 -8.48
C GLU A 101 14.02 22.01 -6.97
N VAL A 102 15.16 22.59 -6.58
CA VAL A 102 15.52 22.80 -5.17
C VAL A 102 15.09 24.20 -4.74
N PHE A 103 14.23 24.26 -3.73
CA PHE A 103 13.76 25.53 -3.15
C PHE A 103 14.68 26.01 -2.03
N PHE A 104 15.15 25.10 -1.18
CA PHE A 104 15.99 25.41 -0.03
C PHE A 104 16.93 24.25 0.27
N ASP A 105 18.20 24.52 0.61
CA ASP A 105 19.20 23.48 0.87
C ASP A 105 20.18 23.90 1.97
N ILE A 106 20.21 23.12 3.06
CA ILE A 106 21.18 23.27 4.15
C ILE A 106 22.07 22.04 4.34
N THR A 107 22.09 21.10 3.39
CA THR A 107 22.89 19.87 3.44
C THR A 107 24.38 20.13 3.65
N LYS A 108 24.91 21.24 3.13
CA LYS A 108 26.32 21.65 3.25
C LYS A 108 26.61 22.53 4.46
N ARG A 109 25.60 22.88 5.25
CA ARG A 109 25.79 23.76 6.40
C ARG A 109 26.57 23.01 7.48
N LYS A 110 27.57 23.66 8.06
CA LYS A 110 28.40 23.11 9.15
C LYS A 110 28.19 23.88 10.46
N PRO A 111 27.04 23.73 11.15
CA PRO A 111 26.69 24.56 12.30
C PRO A 111 27.71 24.53 13.45
N TRP A 112 28.50 23.45 13.57
CA TRP A 112 29.45 23.24 14.66
C TRP A 112 30.88 23.70 14.39
N GLU A 113 31.22 24.15 13.16
CA GLU A 113 32.60 24.61 12.88
C GLU A 113 32.89 26.02 13.43
N ALA A 114 31.86 26.82 13.76
CA ALA A 114 32.00 28.21 14.18
C ALA A 114 32.11 28.46 15.70
N LYS A 115 32.14 27.43 16.55
CA LYS A 115 32.31 27.60 18.01
C LYS A 115 33.34 26.64 18.60
N ARG A 116 34.61 26.84 18.26
CA ARG A 116 35.74 26.39 19.10
C ARG A 116 36.41 27.61 19.72
N GLY A 117 35.73 28.21 20.70
CA GLY A 117 36.22 29.38 21.44
C GLY A 117 35.47 29.63 22.75
N GLY A 118 34.80 28.61 23.28
CA GLY A 118 34.09 28.68 24.55
C GLY A 118 34.35 27.40 25.33
N SER A 119 35.60 27.19 25.74
CA SER A 119 35.88 26.23 26.80
C SER A 119 35.20 26.77 28.06
N ILE A 120 34.11 26.14 28.50
CA ILE A 120 33.53 26.42 29.81
C ILE A 120 34.52 25.83 30.81
N GLY A 121 35.24 26.72 31.50
CA GLY A 121 36.17 26.35 32.55
C GLY A 121 35.45 25.65 33.69
N ASN A 122 35.58 24.33 33.76
CA ASN A 122 35.29 23.56 34.95
C ASN A 122 36.58 23.51 35.78
N GLY A 123 36.74 24.49 36.65
CA GLY A 123 37.85 24.57 37.59
C GLY A 123 37.68 25.79 38.48
N VAL A 124 36.80 25.68 39.48
CA VAL A 124 36.81 26.59 40.62
C VAL A 124 38.15 26.33 41.35
N PRO A 125 39.05 27.32 41.49
CA PRO A 125 40.22 27.14 42.34
C PRO A 125 39.74 27.13 43.80
N SER A 126 39.78 25.98 44.45
CA SER A 126 39.66 25.90 45.91
C SER A 126 40.92 26.53 46.51
N GLN A 127 40.77 27.71 47.09
CA GLN A 127 41.78 28.31 47.95
C GLN A 127 41.89 27.46 49.23
N VAL A 128 43.00 26.76 49.41
CA VAL A 128 43.57 26.33 50.69
C VAL A 128 45.08 26.47 50.61
#